data_AF-A0A451B3W8-F1
#
_entry.id   AF-A0A451B3W8-F1
#
_cell.length_a   1.000
_cell.length_b   1.000
_cell.length_c   1.000
_cell.angle_alpha   90.00
_cell.angle_beta   90.00
_cell.angle_gamma   90.00
#
_symmetry.space_group_name_H-M   'P 1'
#
loop_
_entity.id
_entity.type
_entity.pdbx_description
1 polymer ?
#
loop_
_entity_poly.entity_id
_entity_poly.type
_entity_poly.pdbx_seq_one_letter_code
_entity_poly.pdbx_strand_id
1 'polypeptide(L)'
;MQKAFSGEVRRVLNSVGCFAVFIDWRHMGDLINIMYGAGLMVRGVVAWDKCRAAYPYRGRDPSTGGVFDMGWQQLPRSDIYLDGVVKHTTKTNGKARLTEKPLSLMRDLN
;
A
#
# COMPACT_ATOMS: atom_id res chain seq x y z
N MET A 1 -9.52 -11.46 16.14
CA MET A 1 -10.00 -10.87 14.87
C MET A 1 -8.89 -10.64 13.83
N GLN A 2 -7.65 -10.29 14.21
CA GLN A 2 -6.57 -9.98 13.25
C GLN A 2 -5.93 -11.18 12.50
N LYS A 3 -6.01 -12.41 13.03
CA LYS A 3 -5.41 -13.61 12.40
C LYS A 3 -6.11 -14.07 11.10
N ALA A 4 -7.36 -13.65 10.87
CA ALA A 4 -8.14 -14.14 9.73
C ALA A 4 -7.62 -13.60 8.39
N PHE A 5 -7.25 -12.32 8.32
CA PHE A 5 -6.86 -11.67 7.07
C PHE A 5 -5.60 -12.28 6.45
N SER A 6 -4.51 -12.39 7.22
CA SER A 6 -3.25 -12.93 6.69
C SER A 6 -3.30 -14.43 6.40
N GLY A 7 -4.11 -15.19 7.15
CA GLY A 7 -4.39 -16.60 6.85
C GLY A 7 -5.10 -16.79 5.51
N GLU A 8 -6.11 -15.96 5.22
CA GLU A 8 -6.82 -16.01 3.93
C GLU A 8 -5.93 -15.56 2.77
N VAL A 9 -5.12 -14.52 2.96
CA VAL A 9 -4.12 -14.10 1.97
C VAL A 9 -3.16 -15.25 1.66
N ARG A 10 -2.65 -15.93 2.69
CA ARG A 10 -1.78 -17.09 2.52
C ARG A 10 -2.46 -18.24 1.77
N ARG A 11 -3.75 -18.47 2.00
CA ARG A 11 -4.54 -19.53 1.37
C ARG A 11 -4.79 -19.28 -0.12
N VAL A 12 -5.00 -18.02 -0.52
CA VAL A 12 -5.37 -17.65 -1.91
C VAL A 12 -4.14 -17.37 -2.77
N LEU A 13 -3.02 -16.92 -2.18
CA LEU A 13 -1.81 -16.64 -2.93
C LEU A 13 -1.16 -17.93 -3.47
N ASN A 14 -0.89 -17.94 -4.77
CA ASN A 14 -0.03 -18.92 -5.41
C ASN A 14 1.41 -18.80 -4.87
N SER A 15 2.23 -19.83 -5.07
CA SER A 15 3.61 -19.90 -4.56
C SER A 15 4.53 -18.74 -4.98
N VAL A 16 4.16 -18.01 -6.03
CA VAL A 16 4.89 -16.86 -6.61
C VAL A 16 4.05 -15.56 -6.64
N GLY A 17 2.95 -15.50 -5.87
CA GLY A 17 1.98 -14.40 -5.94
C GLY A 17 2.34 -13.21 -5.06
N CYS A 18 2.25 -11.99 -5.60
CA CYS A 18 2.33 -10.75 -4.83
C CYS A 18 0.96 -10.21 -4.43
N PHE A 19 0.94 -9.36 -3.43
CA PHE A 19 -0.23 -8.59 -3.03
C PHE A 19 0.19 -7.19 -2.61
N ALA A 20 -0.73 -6.22 -2.69
CA ALA A 20 -0.51 -4.87 -2.20
C ALA A 20 -1.61 -4.49 -1.21
N VAL A 21 -1.26 -3.72 -0.17
CA VAL A 21 -2.20 -3.29 0.86
C VAL A 21 -2.10 -1.78 1.06
N PHE A 22 -3.23 -1.10 0.90
CA PHE A 22 -3.36 0.30 1.28
C PHE A 22 -3.56 0.37 2.80
N ILE A 23 -2.58 0.92 3.53
CA ILE A 23 -2.65 1.05 4.99
C ILE A 23 -2.11 2.40 5.46
N ASP A 24 -2.69 2.94 6.53
CA ASP A 24 -2.17 4.11 7.22
C ASP A 24 -0.87 3.77 7.96
N TRP A 25 0.11 4.69 7.94
CA TRP A 25 1.43 4.48 8.53
C TRP A 25 1.38 4.10 10.01
N ARG A 26 0.37 4.55 10.76
CA ARG A 26 0.20 4.23 12.19
C ARG A 26 -0.13 2.76 12.43
N HIS A 27 -0.76 2.09 11.47
CA HIS A 27 -1.13 0.68 11.57
C HIS A 27 -0.13 -0.25 10.85
N MET A 28 0.90 0.32 10.23
CA MET A 28 1.90 -0.44 9.49
C MET A 28 2.63 -1.47 10.37
N GLY A 29 3.04 -1.07 11.58
CA GLY A 29 3.75 -1.97 12.50
C GLY A 29 2.93 -3.22 12.84
N ASP A 30 1.63 -3.03 13.10
CA ASP A 30 0.71 -4.14 13.37
C ASP A 30 0.57 -5.06 12.15
N LEU A 31 0.40 -4.49 10.96
CA LEU A 31 0.27 -5.27 9.73
C LEU A 31 1.53 -6.11 9.46
N ILE A 32 2.71 -5.52 9.58
CA ILE A 32 3.99 -6.22 9.40
C ILE A 32 4.08 -7.43 10.34
N ASN A 33 3.75 -7.23 11.63
CA ASN A 33 3.75 -8.32 12.61
C ASN A 33 2.76 -9.43 12.24
N ILE A 34 1.55 -9.06 11.82
CA ILE A 34 0.51 -10.02 11.38
C ILE A 34 0.96 -10.82 10.14
N MET A 35 1.64 -10.17 9.20
CA MET A 35 2.15 -10.80 7.98
C MET A 35 3.28 -11.79 8.29
N TYR A 36 4.26 -11.37 9.08
CA TYR A 36 5.34 -12.27 9.51
C TYR A 36 4.80 -13.45 10.31
N GLY A 37 3.82 -13.23 11.19
CA GLY A 37 3.14 -14.31 11.92
C GLY A 37 2.41 -15.33 11.02
N ALA A 38 2.10 -14.97 9.78
CA ALA A 38 1.49 -15.85 8.77
C ALA A 38 2.51 -16.45 7.79
N GLY A 39 3.81 -16.26 8.02
CA GLY A 39 4.87 -16.71 7.11
C GLY A 39 4.98 -15.88 5.81
N LEU A 40 4.32 -14.73 5.77
CA LEU A 40 4.43 -13.76 4.68
C LEU A 40 5.60 -12.81 4.97
N MET A 41 6.18 -12.26 3.92
CA MET A 41 7.34 -11.37 3.98
C MET A 41 6.99 -10.06 3.29
N VAL A 42 7.57 -8.98 3.81
CA VAL A 42 7.43 -7.63 3.28
C VAL A 42 8.62 -7.34 2.37
N ARG A 43 8.37 -6.96 1.12
CA ARG A 43 9.43 -6.70 0.12
C ARG A 43 9.76 -5.23 -0.04
N GLY A 44 8.77 -4.36 0.13
CA GLY A 44 8.92 -2.95 -0.11
C GLY A 44 7.82 -2.13 0.54
N VAL A 45 7.96 -0.83 0.42
CA VAL A 45 7.03 0.18 0.89
C VAL A 45 7.02 1.27 -0.17
N VAL A 46 5.83 1.72 -0.59
CA VAL A 46 5.69 2.77 -1.62
C VAL A 46 4.82 3.89 -1.08
N ALA A 47 5.43 4.96 -0.58
CA ALA A 47 4.65 6.06 -0.01
C ALA A 47 3.84 6.77 -1.11
N TRP A 48 2.54 6.96 -0.89
CA TRP A 48 1.72 7.76 -1.78
C TRP A 48 1.60 9.18 -1.27
N ASP A 49 2.23 10.09 -1.99
CA ASP A 49 2.08 11.51 -1.79
C ASP A 49 0.83 12.01 -2.53
N LYS A 50 -0.15 12.50 -1.74
CA LYS A 50 -1.41 13.04 -2.24
C LYS A 50 -1.31 14.50 -2.68
N CYS A 51 -0.12 15.10 -2.60
CA CYS A 51 0.12 16.51 -2.84
C CYS A 51 -0.81 17.39 -1.96
N ARG A 52 -1.20 18.57 -2.47
CA ARG A 52 -2.11 19.50 -1.76
C ARG A 52 -3.55 19.00 -1.60
N ALA A 53 -3.89 17.79 -2.06
CA ALA A 53 -5.23 17.22 -1.86
C ALA A 53 -5.45 16.72 -0.43
N ALA A 54 -4.37 16.54 0.35
CA ALA A 54 -4.47 16.26 1.78
C ALA A 54 -4.89 17.54 2.52
N TYR A 55 -5.99 17.48 3.28
CA TYR A 55 -6.50 18.63 4.03
C TYR A 55 -5.39 19.18 4.96
N PRO A 56 -4.87 20.39 4.75
CA PRO A 56 -3.81 20.92 5.59
C PRO A 56 -4.41 21.40 6.91
N TYR A 57 -4.21 20.63 7.97
CA TYR A 57 -4.47 21.12 9.32
C TYR A 57 -3.34 22.07 9.72
N ARG A 58 -3.66 23.28 10.19
CA ARG A 58 -2.64 24.23 10.67
C ARG A 58 -1.81 23.57 11.77
N GLY A 59 -0.49 23.66 11.65
CA GLY A 59 0.45 23.10 12.62
C GLY A 59 0.63 21.58 12.56
N ARG A 60 0.18 20.91 11.49
CA ARG A 60 0.46 19.49 11.25
C ARG A 60 1.04 19.29 9.85
N ASP A 61 1.86 18.26 9.71
CA ASP A 61 2.26 17.77 8.40
C ASP A 61 1.02 17.31 7.60
N PRO A 62 0.95 17.59 6.30
CA PRO A 62 -0.15 17.11 5.45
C PRO A 62 -0.31 15.60 5.57
N SER A 63 -1.56 15.10 5.55
CA SER A 63 -1.83 13.66 5.57
C SER A 63 -1.45 12.98 4.26
N THR A 64 -0.15 12.76 4.04
CA THR A 64 0.38 11.85 3.02
C THR A 64 -0.02 10.43 3.43
N GLY A 65 -0.99 9.86 2.71
CA GLY A 65 -1.49 8.53 3.03
C GLY A 65 -0.57 7.51 2.41
N GLY A 66 0.11 6.70 3.24
CA GLY A 66 0.97 5.62 2.75
C GLY A 66 0.21 4.62 1.88
N VAL A 67 0.88 4.16 0.82
CA VAL A 67 0.55 2.91 0.14
C VAL A 67 1.67 1.95 0.50
N PHE A 68 1.38 0.66 0.53
CA PHE A 68 2.39 -0.34 0.78
C PHE A 68 2.16 -1.48 -0.21
N ASP A 69 3.11 -1.65 -1.14
CA ASP A 69 3.16 -2.84 -1.95
C ASP A 69 3.90 -3.94 -1.17
N MET A 70 3.23 -5.07 -0.95
CA MET A 70 3.60 -6.07 0.04
C MET A 70 3.64 -7.46 -0.60
N GLY A 71 4.50 -7.66 -1.60
CA GLY A 71 4.59 -8.97 -2.28
C GLY A 71 5.17 -10.09 -1.39
N TRP A 72 4.66 -11.32 -1.55
CA TRP A 72 5.31 -12.54 -1.02
C TRP A 72 5.92 -13.41 -2.14
N GLN A 73 7.08 -13.97 -1.82
CA GLN A 73 7.87 -15.06 -2.42
C GLN A 73 8.07 -15.12 -3.96
N GLN A 74 9.37 -15.08 -4.33
CA GLN A 74 9.92 -15.41 -5.66
C GLN A 74 9.39 -14.62 -6.87
N LEU A 75 9.02 -13.35 -6.71
CA LEU A 75 9.07 -12.47 -7.87
C LEU A 75 10.54 -12.36 -8.33
N PRO A 76 10.83 -12.53 -9.63
CA PRO A 76 12.15 -12.26 -10.19
C PRO A 76 12.58 -10.87 -9.75
N ARG A 77 13.85 -10.72 -9.35
CA ARG A 77 14.37 -9.36 -9.13
C ARG A 77 14.30 -8.65 -10.47
N SER A 78 13.57 -7.55 -10.53
CA SER A 78 13.69 -6.64 -11.66
C SER A 78 15.09 -6.00 -11.63
N ASP A 79 15.60 -5.72 -12.81
CA ASP A 79 16.80 -4.93 -13.08
C ASP A 79 16.56 -3.42 -12.93
N ILE A 80 15.30 -3.00 -12.72
CA ILE A 80 14.91 -1.60 -12.51
C ILE A 80 14.69 -1.29 -11.02
N TYR A 81 15.05 -0.07 -10.62
CA TYR A 81 14.71 0.47 -9.31
C TYR A 81 13.36 1.16 -9.40
N LEU A 82 12.41 0.74 -8.55
CA LEU A 82 11.10 1.39 -8.44
C LEU A 82 11.19 2.62 -7.52
N ASP A 83 10.41 3.64 -7.84
CA ASP A 83 10.30 4.84 -7.01
C ASP A 83 9.64 4.50 -5.67
N GLY A 84 10.33 4.82 -4.57
CA GLY A 84 9.80 4.61 -3.22
C GLY A 84 8.66 5.56 -2.82
N VAL A 85 8.40 6.59 -3.65
CA VAL A 85 7.34 7.58 -3.43
C VAL A 85 6.63 7.89 -4.74
N VAL A 86 5.33 7.62 -4.79
CA VAL A 86 4.46 7.91 -5.94
C VAL A 86 3.60 9.14 -5.67
N LYS A 87 3.56 10.08 -6.61
CA LYS A 87 2.86 11.37 -6.46
C LYS A 87 1.57 11.37 -7.25
N HIS A 88 0.45 11.18 -6.58
CA HIS A 88 -0.87 11.21 -7.23
C HIS A 88 -1.87 12.04 -6.44
N THR A 89 -2.33 13.13 -7.02
CA THR A 89 -3.39 13.93 -6.42
C THR A 89 -4.68 13.11 -6.39
N THR A 90 -5.34 13.10 -5.23
CA THR A 90 -6.71 12.61 -5.12
C THR A 90 -7.62 13.61 -5.84
N LYS A 91 -7.86 13.42 -7.14
CA LYS A 91 -8.82 14.28 -7.88
C LYS A 91 -10.16 14.22 -7.14
N THR A 92 -10.64 15.35 -6.65
CA THR A 92 -11.96 15.47 -6.00
C THR A 92 -13.08 15.38 -7.03
N ASN A 93 -12.80 15.73 -8.29
CA ASN A 93 -13.79 15.76 -9.35
C ASN A 93 -13.84 14.41 -10.08
N GLY A 94 -15.01 13.75 -10.07
CA GLY A 94 -15.25 12.47 -10.76
C GLY A 94 -15.06 11.20 -9.93
N LYS A 95 -14.89 11.29 -8.60
CA LYS A 95 -14.95 10.12 -7.71
C LYS A 95 -16.38 9.82 -7.30
N ALA A 96 -16.75 8.54 -7.31
CA ALA A 96 -18.02 8.10 -6.74
C ALA A 96 -17.94 7.96 -5.21
N ARG A 97 -16.73 7.72 -4.67
CA ARG A 97 -16.50 7.56 -3.22
C ARG A 97 -15.24 8.29 -2.76
N LEU A 98 -15.30 8.85 -1.55
CA LEU A 98 -14.17 9.57 -0.95
C LEU A 98 -12.92 8.69 -0.77
N THR A 99 -13.10 7.41 -0.45
CA THR A 99 -12.02 6.46 -0.17
C THR A 99 -11.41 5.84 -1.43
N GLU A 100 -11.95 6.11 -2.61
CA GLU A 100 -11.43 5.62 -3.89
C GLU A 100 -9.98 6.04 -4.09
N LYS A 101 -9.19 5.13 -4.66
CA LYS A 101 -7.80 5.40 -5.04
C LYS A 101 -7.76 5.84 -6.51
N PRO A 102 -6.93 6.82 -6.89
CA PRO A 102 -6.82 7.24 -8.28
C PRO A 102 -6.42 6.06 -9.18
N LEU A 103 -7.02 5.94 -10.37
CA LEU A 103 -6.61 4.90 -11.32
C LEU A 103 -5.17 5.08 -11.81
N SER A 104 -4.69 6.33 -11.89
CA SER A 104 -3.29 6.62 -12.21
C SER A 104 -2.32 6.02 -11.18
N LEU A 105 -2.68 6.07 -9.90
CA LEU A 105 -1.90 5.43 -8.84
C LEU A 105 -1.84 3.91 -9.02
N MET A 106 -2.96 3.28 -9.39
CA MET A 106 -2.99 1.82 -9.59
C MET A 106 -2.16 1.37 -10.80
N ARG A 107 -2.04 2.20 -11.84
CA ARG A 107 -1.21 1.91 -13.01
C ARG A 107 0.28 1.95 -12.71
N ASP A 108 0.70 2.87 -11.85
CA ASP A 108 2.11 3.00 -11.47
C ASP A 108 2.57 1.90 -10.49
N LEU A 109 1.63 1.19 -9.86
CA LEU A 109 1.89 0.13 -8.87
C LEU A 109 1.82 -1.30 -9.46
N ASN A 110 1.51 -1.45 -10.74
CA ASN A 110 1.27 -2.75 -11.39
C ASN A 110 2.26 -3.00 -12.52
#